data_AF-A0A7C1VNL8-F1
#
_entry.id   AF-A0A7C1VNL8-F1
#
_cell.length_a   1.000
_cell.length_b   1.000
_cell.length_c   1.000
_cell.angle_alpha   90.00
_cell.angle_beta   90.00
_cell.angle_gamma   90.00
#
_symmetry.space_group_name_H-M   'P 1'
#
loop_
_entity.id
_entity.type
_entity.pdbx_description
1 polymer ?
#
loop_
_entity_poly.entity_id
_entity_poly.type
_entity_poly.pdbx_seq_one_letter_code
_entity_poly.pdbx_strand_id
1 'polypeptide(L)'
;MRLKALADKDISTIDQAARTILKETGFIVPHEKMIEIFAGAGADVDRVGGRVRIPSLLVDECLARAGKSFTIYGRDRSKSAAFGQGQRNYNSAAGEASWLDRQGKRRF
;
A
#
# COMPACT_ATOMS: atom_id res chain seq x y z
N MET A 1 -12.44 4.36 19.97
CA MET A 1 -13.65 4.59 19.15
C MET A 1 -13.29 4.36 17.68
N ARG A 2 -14.04 3.54 16.95
CA ARG A 2 -13.90 3.38 15.49
C ARG A 2 -15.05 4.10 14.82
N LEU A 3 -14.77 5.21 14.13
CA LEU A 3 -15.77 5.91 13.33
C LEU A 3 -15.99 5.16 12.00
N LYS A 4 -17.23 4.80 11.69
CA LYS A 4 -17.61 4.26 10.39
C LYS A 4 -18.23 5.38 9.56
N ALA A 5 -17.40 6.00 8.72
CA ALA A 5 -17.80 7.17 7.92
C ALA A 5 -18.53 6.80 6.61
N LEU A 6 -18.46 5.55 6.17
CA LEU A 6 -19.05 5.06 4.91
C LEU A 6 -20.00 3.89 5.18
N ALA A 7 -21.10 3.83 4.44
CA ALA A 7 -21.97 2.66 4.44
C ALA A 7 -21.33 1.51 3.64
N ASP A 8 -21.77 0.28 3.87
CA ASP A 8 -21.18 -0.90 3.22
C ASP A 8 -21.36 -0.88 1.69
N LYS A 9 -22.47 -0.29 1.21
CA LYS A 9 -22.69 -0.04 -0.23
C LYS A 9 -21.66 0.92 -0.84
N ASP A 10 -21.22 1.92 -0.08
CA ASP A 10 -20.27 2.92 -0.57
C ASP A 10 -18.87 2.29 -0.64
N ILE A 11 -18.53 1.47 0.36
CA ILE A 11 -17.31 0.66 0.36
C ILE A 11 -17.28 -0.28 -0.84
N SER A 12 -18.38 -0.99 -1.12
CA SER A 12 -18.49 -1.88 -2.29
C SER A 12 -18.36 -1.12 -3.61
N THR A 13 -18.95 0.07 -3.70
CA THR A 13 -18.84 0.93 -4.89
C THR A 13 -17.39 1.34 -5.14
N ILE A 14 -16.67 1.74 -4.09
CA ILE A 14 -15.25 2.13 -4.20
C ILE A 14 -14.38 0.93 -4.60
N ASP A 15 -14.59 -0.24 -3.99
CA ASP A 15 -13.84 -1.46 -4.31
C ASP A 15 -14.03 -1.86 -5.78
N GLN A 16 -15.28 -1.86 -6.27
CA GLN A 16 -15.57 -2.17 -7.67
C GLN A 16 -14.93 -1.15 -8.63
N ALA A 17 -15.05 0.15 -8.35
CA ALA A 17 -14.44 1.19 -9.17
C ALA A 17 -12.90 1.06 -9.22
N ALA A 18 -12.26 0.79 -8.07
CA ALA A 18 -10.82 0.57 -8.00
C ALA A 18 -10.39 -0.65 -8.82
N ARG A 19 -11.15 -1.74 -8.77
CA ARG A 19 -10.89 -2.95 -9.57
C ARG A 19 -11.05 -2.69 -11.07
N THR A 20 -12.06 -1.93 -11.48
CA THR A 20 -12.22 -1.50 -12.88
C THR A 20 -11.01 -0.70 -13.34
N ILE A 21 -10.53 0.26 -12.53
CA ILE A 21 -9.32 1.03 -12.84
C ILE A 21 -8.11 0.10 -12.98
N LEU A 22 -7.89 -0.81 -12.04
CA LEU A 22 -6.77 -1.76 -12.09
C LEU A 22 -6.81 -2.67 -13.32
N LYS A 23 -8.01 -3.15 -13.70
CA LYS A 23 -8.21 -4.08 -14.81
C LYS A 23 -8.16 -3.41 -16.18
N GLU A 24 -8.75 -2.24 -16.33
CA GLU A 24 -8.94 -1.60 -17.64
C GLU A 24 -7.87 -0.54 -17.91
N THR A 25 -7.58 0.30 -16.92
CA THR A 25 -6.61 1.38 -17.04
C THR A 25 -5.20 0.91 -16.68
N GLY A 26 -5.03 0.23 -15.55
CA GLY A 26 -3.73 -0.19 -15.04
C GLY A 26 -2.81 0.97 -14.64
N PHE A 27 -1.53 0.67 -14.44
CA PHE A 27 -0.50 1.65 -14.04
C PHE A 27 0.85 1.35 -14.70
N ILE A 28 1.74 2.33 -14.73
CA ILE A 28 3.08 2.19 -15.32
C ILE A 28 4.07 1.70 -14.27
N VAL A 29 4.86 0.70 -14.64
CA VAL A 29 5.95 0.14 -13.86
C VAL A 29 7.25 0.33 -14.63
N PRO A 30 8.07 1.35 -14.31
CA PRO A 30 9.31 1.64 -15.02
C PRO A 30 10.45 0.73 -14.51
N HIS A 31 10.21 -0.58 -14.45
CA HIS A 31 11.18 -1.56 -13.96
C HIS A 31 10.92 -2.94 -14.57
N GLU A 32 11.82 -3.40 -15.44
CA GLU A 32 11.68 -4.64 -16.21
C GLU A 32 11.43 -5.88 -15.34
N LYS A 33 12.26 -6.09 -14.31
CA LYS A 33 12.07 -7.22 -13.37
C LYS A 33 10.69 -7.23 -12.69
N MET A 34 10.12 -6.06 -12.40
CA MET A 34 8.81 -5.98 -11.77
C MET A 34 7.70 -6.31 -12.77
N ILE A 35 7.84 -5.90 -14.04
CA ILE A 35 6.94 -6.30 -15.11
C ILE A 35 6.89 -7.83 -15.22
N GLU A 36 8.03 -8.51 -15.18
CA GLU A 36 8.05 -9.99 -15.22
C GLU A 36 7.42 -10.64 -13.99
N ILE A 37 7.56 -10.04 -12.80
CA ILE A 37 6.87 -10.51 -11.59
C ILE A 37 5.34 -10.38 -11.76
N PHE A 38 4.85 -9.25 -12.28
CA PHE A 38 3.42 -9.05 -12.53
C PHE A 38 2.90 -10.02 -13.60
N ALA A 39 3.63 -10.19 -14.70
CA ALA A 39 3.29 -11.14 -15.76
C ALA A 39 3.22 -12.58 -15.21
N GLY A 40 4.23 -12.99 -14.43
CA GLY A 40 4.27 -14.31 -13.80
C GLY A 40 3.17 -14.54 -12.76
N ALA A 41 2.65 -13.47 -12.16
CA ALA A 41 1.49 -13.53 -11.26
C ALA A 41 0.14 -13.55 -12.01
N GLY A 42 0.13 -13.42 -13.35
CA GLY A 42 -1.09 -13.44 -14.16
C GLY A 42 -1.70 -12.07 -14.45
N ALA A 43 -0.94 -10.98 -14.28
CA ALA A 43 -1.35 -9.66 -14.74
C ALA A 43 -1.21 -9.54 -16.28
N ASP A 44 -2.04 -8.69 -16.90
CA ASP A 44 -1.86 -8.28 -18.29
C ASP A 44 -0.80 -7.19 -18.37
N VAL A 45 0.25 -7.39 -19.16
CA VAL A 45 1.40 -6.49 -19.22
C VAL A 45 1.71 -6.06 -20.65
N ASP A 46 1.77 -4.74 -20.86
CA ASP A 46 2.42 -4.14 -22.02
C ASP A 46 3.90 -3.92 -21.67
N ARG A 47 4.76 -4.79 -22.21
CA ARG A 47 6.21 -4.74 -21.97
C ARG A 47 6.90 -3.54 -22.64
N VAL A 48 6.31 -2.98 -23.70
CA VAL A 48 6.91 -1.84 -24.42
C VAL A 48 6.59 -0.55 -23.67
N GLY A 49 5.32 -0.33 -23.32
CA GLY A 49 4.87 0.84 -22.57
C GLY A 49 5.08 0.72 -21.05
N GLY A 50 5.44 -0.46 -20.55
CA GLY A 50 5.58 -0.74 -19.11
C GLY A 50 4.27 -0.71 -18.33
N ARG A 51 3.13 -0.87 -19.00
CA ARG A 51 1.80 -0.80 -18.36
C ARG A 51 1.38 -2.16 -17.84
N VAL A 52 0.92 -2.20 -16.58
CA VAL A 52 0.40 -3.39 -15.90
C VAL A 52 -1.08 -3.20 -15.60
N ARG A 53 -1.91 -4.18 -15.97
CA ARG A 53 -3.33 -4.28 -15.62
C ARG A 53 -3.57 -5.53 -14.78
N ILE A 54 -4.26 -5.37 -13.66
CA ILE A 54 -4.46 -6.44 -12.68
C ILE A 54 -5.93 -6.92 -12.73
N PRO A 55 -6.19 -8.19 -13.09
CA PRO A 55 -7.53 -8.77 -13.02
C PRO A 55 -8.06 -8.81 -11.59
N SER A 56 -9.38 -8.65 -11.41
CA SER A 56 -10.01 -8.71 -10.08
C SER A 56 -9.73 -10.00 -9.31
N LEU A 57 -9.67 -11.14 -10.01
CA LEU A 57 -9.34 -12.43 -9.39
C LEU A 57 -7.95 -12.41 -8.75
N LEU A 58 -6.96 -11.83 -9.43
CA LEU A 58 -5.60 -11.71 -8.91
C LEU A 58 -5.55 -10.78 -7.69
N VAL A 59 -6.36 -9.71 -7.68
CA VAL A 59 -6.52 -8.86 -6.48
C VAL A 59 -7.05 -9.68 -5.30
N ASP A 60 -8.08 -10.49 -5.51
CA ASP A 60 -8.68 -11.31 -4.44
C ASP A 60 -7.70 -12.35 -3.89
N GLU A 61 -6.98 -13.03 -4.77
CA GLU A 61 -5.93 -13.99 -4.38
C GLU A 61 -4.82 -13.33 -3.55
N CYS A 62 -4.39 -12.12 -3.95
CA CYS A 62 -3.39 -11.36 -3.21
C CYS A 62 -3.89 -10.93 -1.84
N LEU A 63 -5.12 -10.40 -1.75
CA LEU A 63 -5.73 -9.98 -0.48
C LEU A 63 -5.98 -11.15 0.47
N ALA A 64 -6.31 -12.34 -0.06
CA ALA A 64 -6.46 -13.55 0.74
C ALA A 64 -5.14 -14.02 1.38
N ARG A 65 -4.01 -13.82 0.68
CA ARG A 65 -2.66 -14.17 1.15
C ARG A 65 -2.01 -13.07 1.99
N ALA A 66 -2.47 -11.83 1.90
CA ALA A 66 -1.89 -10.70 2.60
C ALA A 66 -1.96 -10.89 4.13
N GLY A 67 -0.81 -10.77 4.81
CA GLY A 67 -0.72 -10.89 6.26
C GLY A 67 -1.48 -9.76 6.95
N LYS A 68 -2.62 -10.11 7.58
CA LYS A 68 -3.49 -9.12 8.24
C LYS A 68 -2.92 -8.59 9.55
N SER A 69 -1.98 -9.31 10.16
CA SER A 69 -1.35 -8.94 11.43
C SER A 69 0.11 -9.41 11.49
N PHE A 70 1.01 -8.54 11.97
CA PHE A 70 2.41 -8.87 12.22
C PHE A 70 2.99 -7.96 13.32
N THR A 71 4.17 -8.28 13.84
CA THR A 71 4.88 -7.47 14.85
C THR A 71 6.28 -7.15 14.37
N ILE A 72 6.64 -5.87 14.39
CA ILE A 72 8.02 -5.42 14.20
C ILE A 72 8.70 -5.37 15.56
N TYR A 73 9.85 -6.05 15.70
CA TYR A 73 10.61 -6.07 16.94
C TYR A 73 11.82 -5.15 16.85
N GLY A 74 11.98 -4.30 17.86
CA GLY A 74 13.16 -3.47 18.02
C GLY A 74 14.39 -4.29 18.37
N ARG A 75 15.55 -3.62 18.29
CA ARG A 75 16.81 -4.18 18.80
C ARG A 75 16.70 -4.49 20.30
N ASP A 76 16.15 -3.54 21.05
CA ASP A 76 15.62 -3.80 22.39
C ASP A 76 14.30 -4.56 22.25
N ARG A 77 14.27 -5.80 22.73
CA ARG A 77 13.11 -6.69 22.62
C ARG A 77 11.96 -6.28 23.52
N SER A 78 12.19 -5.39 24.49
CA SER A 78 11.13 -4.73 25.24
C SER A 78 10.34 -3.72 24.39
N LYS A 79 10.84 -3.35 23.21
CA LYS A 79 10.22 -2.41 22.27
C LYS A 79 9.73 -3.17 21.04
N SER A 80 8.41 -3.23 20.87
CA SER A 80 7.79 -3.85 19.70
C SER A 80 6.62 -2.99 19.22
N ALA A 81 6.28 -3.14 17.94
CA ALA A 81 5.18 -2.45 17.30
C ALA A 81 4.27 -3.48 16.60
N ALA A 82 3.05 -3.61 17.10
CA ALA A 82 2.05 -4.55 16.58
C ALA A 82 1.23 -3.88 15.47
N PHE A 83 1.19 -4.49 14.28
CA PHE A 83 0.40 -4.03 13.13
C PHE A 83 -0.79 -4.96 12.93
N GLY A 84 -1.97 -4.37 12.65
CA GLY A 84 -3.20 -5.13 12.40
C GLY A 84 -3.80 -5.82 13.62
N GLN A 85 -3.45 -5.39 14.85
CA GLN A 85 -3.92 -5.98 16.12
C GLN A 85 -4.77 -5.00 16.95
N GLY A 86 -5.43 -4.03 16.29
CA GLY A 86 -6.25 -3.01 16.97
C GLY A 86 -5.46 -1.97 17.78
N GLN A 87 -4.12 -2.00 17.70
CA GLN A 87 -3.24 -1.02 18.33
C GLN A 87 -2.76 0.03 17.34
N ARG A 88 -2.58 1.26 17.83
CA ARG A 88 -2.03 2.37 17.06
C ARG A 88 -0.52 2.47 17.33
N ASN A 89 0.27 2.45 16.27
CA ASN A 89 1.68 2.80 16.34
C ASN A 89 1.85 4.29 15.98
N TYR A 90 2.77 4.97 16.68
CA TYR A 90 3.17 6.34 16.37
C TYR A 90 4.60 6.31 15.84
N ASN A 91 4.81 6.98 14.71
CA ASN A 91 6.12 7.14 14.09
C ASN A 91 6.40 8.62 13.86
N SER A 92 7.69 8.97 13.75
CA SER A 92 8.09 10.27 13.25
C SER A 92 7.68 10.42 11.78
N ALA A 93 7.62 11.67 11.34
CA ALA A 93 7.55 11.98 9.92
C ALA A 93 8.82 11.48 9.20
N ALA A 94 8.74 11.34 7.88
CA ALA A 94 9.83 10.81 7.05
C ALA A 94 9.89 11.54 5.70
N GLY A 95 11.11 11.76 5.22
CA GLY A 95 11.36 12.41 3.93
C GLY A 95 11.55 13.92 4.00
N GLU A 96 11.65 14.49 5.20
CA GLU A 96 11.87 15.92 5.39
C GLU A 96 13.32 16.30 5.07
N ALA A 97 13.52 17.05 3.98
CA ALA A 97 14.82 17.62 3.60
C ALA A 97 15.16 18.91 4.37
N SER A 98 14.37 19.28 5.37
CA SER A 98 14.55 20.51 6.14
C SER A 98 13.90 20.36 7.51
N TRP A 99 14.41 21.06 8.52
CA TRP A 99 13.79 21.14 9.85
C TRP A 99 13.77 22.57 10.36
N LEU A 100 12.90 22.83 11.34
CA LEU A 100 12.94 24.08 12.11
C LEU A 100 13.83 23.85 13.33
N ASP A 101 14.79 24.76 13.54
CA ASP A 101 15.53 24.77 14.80
C ASP A 101 14.69 25.36 15.94
N ARG A 102 15.26 25.36 17.15
CA ARG A 102 14.59 25.87 18.35
C ARG A 102 14.25 27.37 18.29
N GLN A 103 14.89 28.12 17.40
CA GLN A 103 14.62 29.55 17.16
C GLN A 103 13.60 29.75 16.03
N GLY A 104 13.03 28.67 15.49
CA GLY A 104 12.09 28.71 14.38
C GLY A 104 12.74 28.95 13.01
N LYS A 105 14.07 28.87 12.90
CA LYS A 105 14.77 29.06 11.63
C LYS A 105 14.82 27.75 10.86
N ARG A 106 14.43 27.77 9.57
CA ARG A 106 14.56 26.64 8.65
C ARG A 106 16.03 26.30 8.41
N ARG A 107 16.35 25.02 8.52
CA ARG A 107 17.65 24.39 8.26
C ARG A 107 17.48 23.30 7.21
N PHE A 108 18.59 22.94 6.57
CA PHE A 108 18.70 21.91 5.54
C PHE A 108 19.73 20.89 5.97
#